data_AF-A0A6A4V6Q5-F1
#
_entry.id   AF-A0A6A4V6Q5-F1
#
_cell.length_a   1.000
_cell.length_b   1.000
_cell.length_c   1.000
_cell.angle_alpha   90.00
_cell.angle_beta   90.00
_cell.angle_gamma   90.00
#
_symmetry.space_group_name_H-M   'P 1'
#
loop_
_entity.id
_entity.type
_entity.pdbx_description
1 polymer ?
#
loop_
_entity_poly.entity_id
_entity_poly.type
_entity_poly.pdbx_seq_one_letter_code
_entity_poly.pdbx_strand_id
1 'polypeptide(L)'
;MSSEIGCGGILIKDYQCLLRQYGLMGLEISSTRVEGFYCAAENVVYLHLRSSLDTAALCRLCRDMRETIDESGLLTVWSELRYSAARALLLLFSVSHLVVLHHPNHVFDLSYIPLFLAIDACRQRLLRPVSDTLRSVAGLPSGWVNHGRPCPPRVLFHFGSVPPAVARHRPRSGRPATEQLQHSLEDQIYRLLRKVRLITNASVQSLFALPGNQPFVFVEGGRPPGDSDPLLAQVRLLHKLCLSGESDGPLQKLRLSGESAQTAPLG
;
A
#
# COMPACT_ATOMS: atom_id res chain seq x y z
N MET A 1 -28.41 -12.24 -30.75
CA MET A 1 -29.00 -12.53 -29.41
C MET A 1 -27.84 -12.59 -28.45
N SER A 2 -27.44 -11.41 -27.99
CA SER A 2 -26.25 -11.17 -27.17
C SER A 2 -26.69 -11.14 -25.72
N SER A 3 -26.31 -12.15 -24.94
CA SER A 3 -26.54 -12.16 -23.50
C SER A 3 -25.37 -11.47 -22.81
N GLU A 4 -25.59 -10.23 -22.43
CA GLU A 4 -24.76 -9.47 -21.50
C GLU A 4 -24.74 -10.20 -20.15
N ILE A 5 -23.62 -10.82 -19.81
CA ILE A 5 -23.34 -11.23 -18.43
C ILE A 5 -22.79 -9.97 -17.76
N GLY A 6 -23.70 -9.21 -17.16
CA GLY A 6 -23.37 -8.09 -16.30
C GLY A 6 -22.52 -8.57 -15.12
N CYS A 7 -21.21 -8.39 -15.22
CA CYS A 7 -20.33 -8.34 -14.05
C CYS A 7 -20.74 -7.12 -13.23
N GLY A 8 -21.73 -7.33 -12.36
CA GLY A 8 -22.14 -6.38 -11.34
C GLY A 8 -20.95 -6.06 -10.47
N GLY A 9 -20.25 -4.97 -10.78
CA GLY A 9 -19.29 -4.36 -9.88
C GLY A 9 -20.01 -4.15 -8.56
N ILE A 10 -19.54 -4.85 -7.52
CA ILE A 10 -19.95 -4.63 -6.14
C ILE A 10 -19.54 -3.20 -5.83
N LEU A 11 -20.48 -2.28 -6.02
CA LEU A 11 -20.27 -0.86 -5.87
C LEU A 11 -19.99 -0.60 -4.40
N ILE A 12 -19.00 0.25 -4.13
CA ILE A 12 -18.63 0.84 -2.84
C ILE A 12 -19.85 1.33 -2.00
N LYS A 13 -21.01 1.53 -2.63
CA LYS A 13 -22.28 1.90 -1.99
C LYS A 13 -22.82 0.83 -1.03
N ASP A 14 -22.61 -0.45 -1.29
CA ASP A 14 -23.11 -1.52 -0.40
C ASP A 14 -22.33 -1.58 0.92
N TYR A 15 -21.07 -1.13 0.91
CA TYR A 15 -20.26 -0.97 2.13
C TYR A 15 -20.64 0.25 2.96
N GLN A 16 -21.27 1.28 2.37
CA GLN A 16 -21.80 2.41 3.13
C GLN A 16 -22.98 2.00 4.04
N CYS A 17 -23.75 0.98 3.63
CA CYS A 17 -24.83 0.42 4.45
C CYS A 17 -24.27 -0.30 5.70
N LEU A 18 -23.23 -1.13 5.51
CA LEU A 18 -22.49 -1.75 6.61
C LEU A 18 -21.95 -0.69 7.58
N LEU A 19 -21.30 0.36 7.08
CA LEU A 19 -20.75 1.43 7.91
C LEU A 19 -21.82 2.19 8.72
N ARG A 20 -23.03 2.33 8.18
CA ARG A 20 -24.15 3.02 8.84
C ARG A 20 -24.84 2.15 9.91
N GLN A 21 -24.91 0.83 9.69
CA GLN A 21 -25.57 -0.12 10.60
C GLN A 21 -24.78 -0.38 11.90
N TYR A 22 -23.47 -0.15 11.92
CA TYR A 22 -22.60 -0.38 13.10
C TYR A 22 -22.43 0.83 14.05
N GLY A 23 -23.21 1.91 13.91
CA GLY A 23 -23.17 3.04 14.86
C GLY A 23 -21.86 3.82 14.87
N LEU A 24 -21.23 3.97 13.70
CA LEU A 24 -19.86 4.48 13.54
C LEU A 24 -19.79 6.00 13.25
N MET A 25 -20.84 6.75 13.57
CA MET A 25 -20.87 8.21 13.49
C MET A 25 -20.75 8.79 14.91
N GLY A 26 -19.51 9.00 15.33
CA GLY A 26 -19.14 9.79 16.50
C GLY A 26 -17.94 10.64 16.09
N LEU A 27 -18.12 11.97 16.08
CA LEU A 27 -17.20 13.04 15.67
C LEU A 27 -16.40 12.77 14.37
N GLU A 28 -16.68 13.55 13.32
CA GLU A 28 -15.93 13.51 12.04
C GLU A 28 -14.49 14.04 12.17
N ILE A 29 -13.63 13.36 12.94
CA ILE A 29 -12.17 13.58 12.96
C ILE A 29 -11.47 12.70 11.90
N SER A 30 -12.17 11.71 11.32
CA SER A 30 -11.51 10.68 10.55
C SER A 30 -11.17 11.11 9.10
N SER A 31 -9.96 11.62 8.88
CA SER A 31 -9.35 11.77 7.55
C SER A 31 -8.95 10.44 6.90
N THR A 32 -9.24 9.32 7.56
CA THR A 32 -9.03 7.98 7.01
C THR A 32 -9.96 7.75 5.82
N ARG A 33 -9.38 7.43 4.67
CA ARG A 33 -10.12 7.15 3.44
C ARG A 33 -9.49 5.99 2.69
N VAL A 34 -10.34 5.14 2.11
CA VAL A 34 -9.91 4.13 1.12
C VAL A 34 -10.22 4.67 -0.27
N GLU A 35 -9.18 4.84 -1.08
CA GLU A 35 -9.27 5.28 -2.47
C GLU A 35 -9.22 4.06 -3.38
N GLY A 36 -10.13 4.00 -4.36
CA GLY A 36 -10.23 2.88 -5.31
C GLY A 36 -9.82 3.30 -6.72
N PHE A 37 -9.03 2.47 -7.39
CA PHE A 37 -8.68 2.64 -8.80
C PHE A 37 -8.83 1.30 -9.53
N TYR A 38 -9.60 1.27 -10.62
CA TYR A 38 -9.75 0.09 -11.46
C TYR A 38 -8.85 0.20 -12.70
N CYS A 39 -7.89 -0.70 -12.81
CA CYS A 39 -7.06 -0.86 -13.99
C CYS A 39 -7.70 -1.89 -14.92
N ALA A 40 -8.37 -1.43 -15.98
CA ALA A 40 -9.01 -2.34 -16.95
C ALA A 40 -8.00 -3.20 -17.72
N ALA A 41 -6.80 -2.69 -17.98
CA ALA A 41 -5.74 -3.42 -18.69
C ALA A 41 -5.25 -4.65 -17.93
N GLU A 42 -5.14 -4.54 -16.61
CA GLU A 42 -4.69 -5.63 -15.73
C GLU A 42 -5.86 -6.39 -15.10
N ASN A 43 -7.08 -5.86 -15.24
CA ASN A 43 -8.28 -6.30 -14.54
C ASN A 43 -8.10 -6.37 -13.01
N VAL A 44 -7.47 -5.32 -12.45
CA VAL A 44 -7.15 -5.21 -11.02
C VAL A 44 -7.84 -3.99 -10.43
N VAL A 45 -8.46 -4.17 -9.26
CA VAL A 45 -8.94 -3.06 -8.41
C VAL A 45 -7.89 -2.81 -7.33
N TYR A 46 -7.28 -1.62 -7.37
CA TYR A 46 -6.38 -1.14 -6.33
C TYR A 46 -7.16 -0.39 -5.27
N LEU A 47 -6.91 -0.73 -4.01
CA LEU A 47 -7.47 -0.04 -2.85
C LEU A 47 -6.32 0.54 -2.04
N HIS A 48 -6.26 1.87 -1.96
CA HIS A 48 -5.22 2.60 -1.25
C HIS A 48 -5.79 3.20 0.04
N LEU A 49 -5.27 2.76 1.19
CA LEU A 49 -5.63 3.31 2.49
C LEU A 49 -4.79 4.54 2.80
N ARG A 50 -5.43 5.70 2.84
CA ARG A 50 -4.87 6.90 3.47
C ARG A 50 -5.39 7.00 4.89
N SER A 51 -4.49 7.04 5.87
CA SER A 51 -4.85 7.09 7.29
C SER A 51 -3.80 7.87 8.07
N SER A 52 -4.02 8.05 9.37
CA SER A 52 -3.02 8.61 10.30
C SER A 52 -1.71 7.81 10.39
N LEU A 53 -1.65 6.60 9.81
CA LEU A 53 -0.42 5.81 9.68
C LEU A 53 0.52 6.34 8.59
N ASP A 54 0.01 7.16 7.66
CA ASP A 54 0.83 7.88 6.69
C ASP A 54 1.34 9.19 7.32
N THR A 55 2.66 9.40 7.31
CA THR A 55 3.30 10.60 7.82
C THR A 55 2.74 11.87 7.18
N ALA A 56 2.47 11.86 5.87
CA ALA A 56 1.95 13.05 5.20
C ALA A 56 0.52 13.38 5.65
N ALA A 57 -0.32 12.35 5.84
CA ALA A 57 -1.67 12.52 6.36
C ALA A 57 -1.67 12.96 7.82
N LEU A 58 -0.80 12.38 8.65
CA LEU A 58 -0.63 12.77 10.05
C LEU A 58 -0.16 14.22 10.18
N CYS A 59 0.79 14.67 9.36
CA CYS A 59 1.26 16.06 9.39
C CYS A 59 0.16 17.07 9.02
N ARG A 60 -0.74 16.72 8.08
CA ARG A 60 -1.92 17.56 7.77
C ARG A 60 -2.88 17.59 8.95
N LEU A 61 -3.24 16.41 9.44
CA LEU A 61 -4.10 16.23 10.61
C LEU A 61 -3.61 17.01 11.84
N CYS A 62 -2.32 16.97 12.18
CA CYS A 62 -1.79 17.70 13.33
C CYS A 62 -1.94 19.23 13.23
N ARG A 63 -2.02 19.79 12.01
CA ARG A 63 -2.28 21.24 11.84
C ARG A 63 -3.72 21.57 12.13
N ASP A 64 -4.64 20.69 11.72
CA ASP A 64 -6.08 20.91 11.80
C ASP A 64 -6.65 20.53 13.18
N MET A 65 -5.99 19.63 13.92
CA MET A 65 -6.51 19.03 15.15
C MET A 65 -6.10 19.78 16.42
N ARG A 66 -5.42 20.93 16.33
CA ARG A 66 -4.92 21.63 17.51
C ARG A 66 -6.06 22.05 18.45
N GLU A 67 -7.13 22.61 17.89
CA GLU A 67 -8.32 23.02 18.65
C GLU A 67 -9.04 21.79 19.25
N THR A 68 -9.16 20.71 18.48
CA THR A 68 -9.81 19.47 18.94
C THR A 68 -9.01 18.78 20.05
N ILE A 69 -7.68 18.85 20.03
CA ILE A 69 -6.81 18.31 21.09
C ILE A 69 -7.01 19.10 22.39
N ASP A 70 -7.14 20.42 22.30
CA ASP A 70 -7.35 21.28 23.48
C ASP A 70 -8.72 20.99 24.13
N GLU A 71 -9.75 20.67 23.34
CA GLU A 71 -11.09 20.35 23.84
C GLU A 71 -11.26 18.92 24.38
N SER A 72 -10.78 17.91 23.65
CA SER A 72 -11.08 16.49 23.90
C SER A 72 -9.90 15.69 24.46
N GLY A 73 -8.70 16.28 24.47
CA GLY A 73 -7.46 15.67 24.91
C GLY A 73 -6.79 14.80 23.85
N LEU A 74 -5.45 14.86 23.81
CA LEU A 74 -4.62 14.15 22.82
C LEU A 74 -4.90 12.65 22.74
N LEU A 75 -5.09 11.98 23.87
CA LEU A 75 -5.26 10.52 23.91
C LEU A 75 -6.58 10.08 23.28
N THR A 76 -7.66 10.83 23.51
CA THR A 76 -8.98 10.58 22.90
C THR A 76 -8.86 10.68 21.39
N VAL A 77 -8.31 11.80 20.93
CA VAL A 77 -8.08 12.10 19.52
C VAL A 77 -7.22 11.02 18.84
N TRP A 78 -6.12 10.64 19.47
CA TRP A 78 -5.20 9.62 18.95
C TRP A 78 -5.83 8.22 18.91
N SER A 79 -6.69 7.91 19.88
CA SER A 79 -7.44 6.65 19.92
C SER A 79 -8.43 6.57 18.77
N GLU A 80 -9.14 7.66 18.47
CA GLU A 80 -10.06 7.73 17.31
C GLU A 80 -9.32 7.56 15.98
N LEU A 81 -8.17 8.21 15.81
CA LEU A 81 -7.33 8.05 14.62
C LEU A 81 -6.90 6.59 14.42
N ARG A 82 -6.42 5.93 15.48
CA ARG A 82 -6.02 4.53 15.45
C ARG A 82 -7.19 3.59 15.19
N TYR A 83 -8.33 3.86 15.83
CA TYR A 83 -9.56 3.09 15.64
C TYR A 83 -10.06 3.17 14.20
N SER A 84 -10.08 4.38 13.62
CA SER A 84 -10.44 4.62 12.23
C SER A 84 -9.52 3.88 11.25
N ALA A 85 -8.20 3.96 11.46
CA ALA A 85 -7.22 3.24 10.65
C ALA A 85 -7.39 1.71 10.75
N ALA A 86 -7.60 1.18 11.95
CA ALA A 86 -7.80 -0.26 12.18
C ALA A 86 -9.09 -0.77 11.51
N ARG A 87 -10.17 0.02 11.53
CA ARG A 87 -11.43 -0.29 10.83
C ARG A 87 -11.25 -0.35 9.32
N ALA A 88 -10.57 0.63 8.75
CA ALA A 88 -10.31 0.65 7.31
C ALA A 88 -9.39 -0.51 6.90
N LEU A 89 -8.42 -0.87 7.74
CA LEU A 89 -7.54 -2.02 7.50
C LEU A 89 -8.30 -3.35 7.60
N LEU A 90 -9.23 -3.50 8.56
CA LEU A 90 -10.14 -4.65 8.63
C LEU A 90 -10.95 -4.79 7.34
N LEU A 91 -11.49 -3.69 6.81
CA LEU A 91 -12.20 -3.70 5.53
C LEU A 91 -11.30 -4.22 4.41
N LEU A 92 -10.06 -3.72 4.29
CA LEU A 92 -9.12 -4.20 3.27
C LEU A 92 -8.82 -5.70 3.40
N PHE A 93 -8.64 -6.21 4.62
CA PHE A 93 -8.43 -7.64 4.85
C PHE A 93 -9.67 -8.51 4.54
N SER A 94 -10.86 -7.92 4.53
CA SER A 94 -12.11 -8.62 4.20
C SER A 94 -12.43 -8.65 2.71
N VAL A 95 -11.87 -7.76 1.89
CA VAL A 95 -12.25 -7.63 0.46
C VAL A 95 -11.11 -7.92 -0.51
N SER A 96 -9.87 -7.89 -0.05
CA SER A 96 -8.69 -8.03 -0.91
C SER A 96 -8.24 -9.49 -1.07
N HIS A 97 -7.59 -9.76 -2.21
CA HIS A 97 -6.86 -11.02 -2.45
C HIS A 97 -5.37 -10.88 -2.10
N LEU A 98 -4.84 -9.66 -2.25
CA LEU A 98 -3.45 -9.28 -1.99
C LEU A 98 -3.45 -7.98 -1.20
N VAL A 99 -2.57 -7.86 -0.22
CA VAL A 99 -2.36 -6.64 0.58
C VAL A 99 -0.88 -6.33 0.60
N VAL A 100 -0.49 -5.16 0.11
CA VAL A 100 0.90 -4.70 0.15
C VAL A 100 1.06 -3.75 1.32
N LEU A 101 1.95 -4.09 2.24
CA LEU A 101 2.32 -3.25 3.37
C LEU A 101 3.62 -2.53 3.05
N HIS A 102 3.54 -1.21 2.95
CA HIS A 102 4.71 -0.37 2.74
C HIS A 102 5.26 0.13 4.08
N HIS A 103 6.57 0.00 4.26
CA HIS A 103 7.31 0.63 5.35
C HIS A 103 8.50 1.42 4.77
N PRO A 104 8.72 2.69 5.17
CA PRO A 104 9.77 3.52 4.57
C PRO A 104 11.19 3.03 4.89
N ASN A 105 11.37 2.34 6.02
CA ASN A 105 12.67 1.86 6.49
C ASN A 105 12.93 0.41 6.07
N HIS A 106 14.13 -0.11 6.33
CA HIS A 106 14.52 -1.52 6.06
C HIS A 106 14.30 -2.46 7.25
N VAL A 107 13.50 -2.04 8.23
CA VAL A 107 13.26 -2.78 9.47
C VAL A 107 11.77 -3.04 9.60
N PHE A 108 11.40 -4.26 9.96
CA PHE A 108 10.01 -4.62 10.21
C PHE A 108 9.51 -3.94 11.49
N ASP A 109 8.39 -3.21 11.40
CA ASP A 109 7.78 -2.55 12.54
C ASP A 109 6.98 -3.55 13.41
N LEU A 110 7.44 -3.73 14.64
CA LEU A 110 6.79 -4.60 15.62
C LEU A 110 5.42 -4.07 16.08
N SER A 111 5.12 -2.79 15.87
CA SER A 111 3.81 -2.19 16.19
C SER A 111 2.67 -2.81 15.38
N TYR A 112 2.96 -3.41 14.23
CA TYR A 112 1.98 -4.13 13.43
C TYR A 112 1.47 -5.41 14.10
N ILE A 113 2.26 -6.03 14.98
CA ILE A 113 1.87 -7.28 15.63
C ILE A 113 0.61 -7.12 16.50
N PRO A 114 0.57 -6.22 17.50
CA PRO A 114 -0.63 -6.01 18.30
C PRO A 114 -1.79 -5.47 17.45
N LEU A 115 -1.51 -4.68 16.40
CA LEU A 115 -2.55 -4.20 15.47
C LEU A 115 -3.22 -5.36 14.73
N PHE A 116 -2.44 -6.27 14.13
CA PHE A 116 -3.00 -7.42 13.41
C PHE A 116 -3.73 -8.39 14.33
N LEU A 117 -3.22 -8.61 15.55
CA LEU A 117 -3.91 -9.43 16.54
C LEU A 117 -5.27 -8.83 16.93
N ALA A 118 -5.33 -7.52 17.15
CA ALA A 118 -6.57 -6.81 17.44
C ALA A 118 -7.55 -6.89 16.26
N ILE A 119 -7.07 -6.70 15.02
CA ILE A 119 -7.90 -6.81 13.81
C ILE A 119 -8.44 -8.22 13.64
N ASP A 120 -7.63 -9.27 13.85
CA ASP A 120 -8.10 -10.64 13.74
C ASP A 120 -9.16 -10.97 14.80
N ALA A 121 -8.97 -10.53 16.03
CA ALA A 121 -9.96 -10.68 17.10
C ALA A 121 -11.28 -9.97 16.73
N CYS A 122 -11.21 -8.75 16.20
CA CYS A 122 -12.38 -8.02 15.72
C CYS A 122 -13.07 -8.75 14.56
N ARG A 123 -12.30 -9.25 13.59
CA ARG A 123 -12.82 -10.01 12.44
C ARG A 123 -13.60 -11.24 12.88
N GLN A 124 -13.07 -12.02 13.83
CA GLN A 124 -13.74 -13.20 14.35
C GLN A 124 -15.06 -12.86 15.04
N ARG A 125 -15.10 -11.76 15.81
CA ARG A 125 -16.33 -11.27 16.47
C ARG A 125 -17.38 -10.78 15.46
N LEU A 126 -16.93 -10.16 14.38
CA LEU A 126 -17.79 -9.59 13.33
C LEU A 126 -18.17 -10.61 12.25
N LEU A 127 -17.64 -11.83 12.28
CA LEU A 127 -17.88 -12.83 11.24
C LEU A 127 -19.38 -13.09 11.03
N ARG A 128 -20.13 -13.38 12.10
CA ARG A 128 -21.58 -13.66 11.99
C ARG A 128 -22.37 -12.51 11.35
N PRO A 129 -22.33 -11.26 11.87
CA PRO A 129 -23.10 -10.17 11.26
C PRO A 129 -22.63 -9.84 9.83
N VAL A 130 -21.33 -9.98 9.53
CA VAL A 130 -20.83 -9.84 8.16
C VAL A 130 -21.39 -10.94 7.26
N SER A 131 -21.35 -12.20 7.67
CA SER A 131 -21.93 -13.33 6.94
C SER A 131 -23.42 -13.14 6.68
N ASP A 132 -24.19 -12.71 7.68
CA ASP A 132 -25.62 -12.44 7.54
C ASP A 132 -25.88 -11.33 6.52
N THR A 133 -25.05 -10.28 6.52
CA THR A 133 -25.13 -9.21 5.52
C THR A 133 -24.79 -9.72 4.12
N LEU A 134 -23.73 -10.53 3.98
CA LEU A 134 -23.30 -11.10 2.70
C LEU A 134 -24.35 -12.06 2.11
N ARG A 135 -25.17 -12.73 2.94
CA ARG A 135 -26.28 -13.56 2.44
C ARG A 135 -27.34 -12.77 1.68
N SER A 136 -27.48 -11.47 1.96
CA SER A 136 -28.43 -10.62 1.23
C SER A 136 -27.94 -10.25 -0.18
N VAL A 137 -26.65 -10.46 -0.48
CA VAL A 137 -26.06 -10.17 -1.78
C VAL A 137 -26.21 -11.38 -2.70
N ALA A 138 -26.97 -11.22 -3.79
CA ALA A 138 -27.20 -12.27 -4.76
C ALA A 138 -25.91 -12.65 -5.52
N GLY A 139 -25.72 -13.95 -5.76
CA GLY A 139 -24.62 -14.47 -6.59
C GLY A 139 -23.27 -14.64 -5.90
N LEU A 140 -23.17 -14.42 -4.58
CA LEU A 140 -21.92 -14.66 -3.85
C LEU A 140 -21.65 -16.16 -3.61
N PRO A 141 -20.39 -16.62 -3.75
CA PRO A 141 -20.01 -17.98 -3.37
C PRO A 141 -20.28 -18.25 -1.89
N SER A 142 -20.76 -19.46 -1.56
CA SER A 142 -21.01 -19.88 -0.17
C SER A 142 -19.75 -19.78 0.70
N GLY A 143 -18.57 -20.02 0.12
CA GLY A 143 -17.28 -19.85 0.78
C GLY A 143 -17.03 -18.41 1.24
N TRP A 144 -17.46 -17.41 0.45
CA TRP A 144 -17.31 -16.00 0.82
C TRP A 144 -18.19 -15.63 2.00
N VAL A 145 -19.45 -16.07 1.93
CA VAL A 145 -20.44 -15.86 2.98
C VAL A 145 -19.97 -16.49 4.29
N ASN A 146 -19.52 -17.74 4.27
CA ASN A 146 -19.13 -18.48 5.48
C ASN A 146 -17.88 -17.92 6.17
N HIS A 147 -16.96 -17.29 5.42
CA HIS A 147 -15.72 -16.74 5.95
C HIS A 147 -15.73 -15.21 6.07
N GLY A 148 -16.78 -14.55 5.60
CA GLY A 148 -16.89 -13.09 5.61
C GLY A 148 -15.92 -12.39 4.64
N ARG A 149 -15.32 -13.11 3.68
CA ARG A 149 -14.30 -12.62 2.75
C ARG A 149 -14.06 -13.58 1.57
N PRO A 150 -13.51 -13.11 0.43
CA PRO A 150 -13.19 -13.94 -0.73
C PRO A 150 -12.19 -15.06 -0.46
N CYS A 151 -11.09 -14.71 0.21
CA CYS A 151 -10.03 -15.60 0.63
C CYS A 151 -9.23 -14.91 1.76
N PRO A 152 -8.35 -15.64 2.46
CA PRO A 152 -7.32 -15.00 3.28
C PRO A 152 -6.35 -14.27 2.34
N PRO A 153 -6.25 -12.93 2.41
CA PRO A 153 -5.37 -12.19 1.51
C PRO A 153 -3.92 -12.58 1.71
N ARG A 154 -3.13 -12.56 0.63
CA ARG A 154 -1.68 -12.72 0.71
C ARG A 154 -1.04 -11.36 1.03
N VAL A 155 -0.26 -11.30 2.10
CA VAL A 155 0.44 -10.08 2.48
C VAL A 155 1.85 -10.06 1.87
N LEU A 156 2.19 -8.95 1.22
CA LEU A 156 3.52 -8.64 0.71
C LEU A 156 4.07 -7.45 1.49
N PHE A 157 5.36 -7.45 1.79
CA PHE A 157 6.04 -6.36 2.47
C PHE A 157 6.94 -5.61 1.51
N HIS A 158 6.78 -4.29 1.43
CA HIS A 158 7.62 -3.38 0.66
C HIS A 158 8.39 -2.50 1.63
N PHE A 159 9.72 -2.50 1.54
CA PHE A 159 10.60 -1.65 2.33
C PHE A 159 11.25 -0.58 1.44
N GLY A 160 11.04 0.69 1.75
CA GLY A 160 11.45 1.83 0.92
C GLY A 160 12.92 2.23 1.02
N SER A 161 13.74 1.51 1.79
CA SER A 161 15.17 1.79 1.90
C SER A 161 16.00 0.54 2.11
N VAL A 162 17.30 0.64 1.85
CA VAL A 162 18.32 -0.38 2.13
C VAL A 162 19.24 0.16 3.23
N PRO A 163 19.69 -0.65 4.21
CA PRO A 163 20.67 -0.20 5.19
C PRO A 163 21.95 0.30 4.49
N PRO A 164 22.54 1.43 4.90
CA PRO A 164 23.75 1.97 4.27
C PRO A 164 24.91 0.98 4.19
N ALA A 165 25.03 0.10 5.20
CA ALA A 165 26.03 -0.97 5.22
C ALA A 165 25.84 -1.97 4.07
N VAL A 166 24.60 -2.32 3.75
CA VAL A 166 24.24 -3.25 2.66
C VAL A 166 24.37 -2.56 1.30
N ALA A 167 24.00 -1.29 1.19
CA ALA A 167 24.11 -0.51 -0.05
C ALA A 167 25.56 -0.33 -0.52
N ARG A 168 26.52 -0.27 0.41
CA ARG A 168 27.96 -0.13 0.10
C ARG A 168 28.66 -1.46 -0.13
N HIS A 169 28.03 -2.59 0.21
CA HIS A 169 28.67 -3.89 0.19
C HIS A 169 28.62 -4.50 -1.22
N ARG A 170 29.78 -4.74 -1.84
CA ARG A 170 29.86 -5.61 -3.02
C ARG A 170 29.92 -7.07 -2.55
N PRO A 171 28.88 -7.89 -2.79
CA PRO A 171 28.85 -9.26 -2.31
C PRO A 171 29.95 -10.10 -2.96
N ARG A 172 30.65 -10.92 -2.15
CA ARG A 172 31.64 -11.90 -2.64
C ARG A 172 30.99 -13.11 -3.31
N SER A 173 29.69 -13.32 -3.10
CA SER A 173 28.93 -14.52 -3.48
C SER A 173 28.14 -14.39 -4.79
N GLY A 174 28.37 -13.35 -5.60
CA GLY A 174 27.70 -13.15 -6.89
C GLY A 174 26.21 -12.76 -6.82
N ARG A 175 25.52 -12.98 -5.69
CA ARG A 175 24.14 -12.53 -5.45
C ARG A 175 24.10 -11.11 -4.91
N PRO A 176 23.25 -10.21 -5.44
CA PRO A 176 23.15 -8.83 -4.97
C PRO A 176 22.81 -8.78 -3.47
N ALA A 177 23.44 -7.85 -2.73
CA ALA A 177 23.31 -7.74 -1.28
C ALA A 177 21.85 -7.46 -0.83
N THR A 178 21.03 -6.91 -1.72
CA THR A 178 19.59 -6.67 -1.54
C THR A 178 18.77 -7.97 -1.48
N GLU A 179 19.13 -9.00 -2.25
CA GLU A 179 18.45 -10.31 -2.19
C GLU A 179 18.73 -11.01 -0.85
N GLN A 180 19.96 -10.91 -0.34
CA GLN A 180 20.31 -11.48 0.96
C GLN A 180 19.54 -10.80 2.09
N LEU A 181 19.36 -9.48 1.99
CA LEU A 181 18.53 -8.72 2.93
C LEU A 181 17.05 -9.13 2.83
N GLN A 182 16.50 -9.26 1.63
CA GLN A 182 15.12 -9.71 1.42
C GLN A 182 14.89 -11.08 2.06
N HIS A 183 15.75 -12.06 1.79
CA HIS A 183 15.65 -13.39 2.41
C HIS A 183 15.77 -13.34 3.94
N SER A 184 16.67 -12.51 4.47
CA SER A 184 16.80 -12.35 5.92
C SER A 184 15.53 -11.76 6.54
N LEU A 185 14.92 -10.76 5.87
CA LEU A 185 13.66 -10.16 6.32
C LEU A 185 12.48 -11.14 6.20
N GLU A 186 12.40 -11.93 5.13
CA GLU A 186 11.39 -12.99 4.97
C GLU A 186 11.44 -13.96 6.15
N ASP A 187 12.63 -14.48 6.45
CA ASP A 187 12.87 -15.39 7.56
C ASP A 187 12.46 -14.78 8.90
N GLN A 188 12.84 -13.52 9.16
CA GLN A 188 12.52 -12.82 10.39
C GLN A 188 11.01 -12.61 10.55
N ILE A 189 10.35 -12.10 9.51
CA ILE A 189 8.90 -11.84 9.51
C ILE A 189 8.14 -13.15 9.66
N TYR A 190 8.51 -14.19 8.91
CA TYR A 190 7.89 -15.51 9.00
C TYR A 190 7.99 -16.07 10.42
N ARG A 191 9.20 -16.11 11.02
CA ARG A 191 9.42 -16.61 12.38
C ARG A 191 8.61 -15.81 13.41
N LEU A 192 8.60 -14.49 13.28
CA LEU A 192 7.88 -13.60 14.19
C LEU A 192 6.37 -13.84 14.12
N LEU A 193 5.78 -13.76 12.93
CA LEU A 193 4.33 -13.94 12.72
C LEU A 193 3.87 -15.34 13.14
N ARG A 194 4.74 -16.35 12.95
CA ARG A 194 4.46 -17.72 13.39
C ARG A 194 4.51 -17.86 14.91
N LYS A 195 5.50 -17.24 15.56
CA LYS A 195 5.65 -17.24 17.03
C LYS A 195 4.43 -16.64 17.72
N VAL A 196 3.86 -15.56 17.17
CA VAL A 196 2.67 -14.90 17.71
C VAL A 196 1.35 -15.49 17.20
N ARG A 197 1.40 -16.57 16.41
CA ARG A 197 0.23 -17.28 15.84
C ARG A 197 -0.66 -16.43 14.91
N LEU A 198 -0.12 -15.37 14.31
CA LEU A 198 -0.83 -14.59 13.29
C LEU A 198 -1.01 -15.38 11.99
N ILE A 199 -0.01 -16.21 11.65
CA ILE A 199 -0.08 -17.16 10.52
C ILE A 199 -0.07 -18.59 11.04
N THR A 200 -0.96 -19.43 10.53
CA THR A 200 -1.08 -20.85 10.90
C THR A 200 -1.02 -21.75 9.66
N ASN A 201 -1.01 -23.08 9.84
CA ASN A 201 -1.11 -24.01 8.72
C ASN A 201 -2.49 -23.97 8.05
N ALA A 202 -3.52 -23.55 8.79
CA ALA A 202 -4.88 -23.38 8.29
C ALA A 202 -5.13 -21.90 7.95
N SER A 203 -4.66 -21.46 6.78
CA SER A 203 -4.75 -20.05 6.35
C SER A 203 -6.18 -19.51 6.31
N VAL A 204 -7.17 -20.39 6.09
CA VAL A 204 -8.60 -20.06 6.05
C VAL A 204 -9.08 -19.33 7.30
N GLN A 205 -8.50 -19.65 8.47
CA GLN A 205 -8.87 -19.03 9.75
C GLN A 205 -7.93 -17.89 10.18
N SER A 206 -6.76 -17.76 9.57
CA SER A 206 -5.82 -16.66 9.84
C SER A 206 -6.29 -15.34 9.25
N LEU A 207 -5.84 -14.20 9.80
CA LEU A 207 -6.16 -12.88 9.23
C LEU A 207 -5.73 -12.76 7.77
N PHE A 208 -4.51 -13.22 7.49
CA PHE A 208 -3.90 -13.24 6.16
C PHE A 208 -2.97 -14.44 6.01
N ALA A 209 -2.50 -14.68 4.79
CA ALA A 209 -1.51 -15.68 4.45
C ALA A 209 -0.21 -15.02 3.96
N LEU A 210 0.91 -15.73 4.07
CA LEU A 210 2.13 -15.40 3.33
C LEU A 210 2.22 -16.30 2.09
N PRO A 211 2.75 -15.80 0.96
CA PRO A 211 3.08 -16.64 -0.18
C PRO A 211 4.00 -17.81 0.22
N GLY A 212 3.61 -19.04 -0.11
CA GLY A 212 4.44 -20.23 0.15
C GLY A 212 5.45 -20.43 -0.98
N ASN A 213 6.72 -20.59 -0.64
CA ASN A 213 7.83 -20.81 -1.60
C ASN A 213 7.97 -19.72 -2.69
N GLN A 214 7.41 -18.54 -2.45
CA GLN A 214 7.50 -17.37 -3.33
C GLN A 214 8.01 -16.18 -2.52
N PRO A 215 8.80 -15.28 -3.12
CA PRO A 215 9.26 -14.10 -2.42
C PRO A 215 8.07 -13.22 -2.02
N PHE A 216 8.10 -12.72 -0.79
CA PHE A 216 7.03 -11.88 -0.24
C PHE A 216 7.55 -10.61 0.43
N VAL A 217 8.87 -10.42 0.45
CA VAL A 217 9.51 -9.17 0.85
C VAL A 217 10.22 -8.56 -0.34
N PHE A 218 9.93 -7.31 -0.62
CA PHE A 218 10.67 -6.49 -1.55
C PHE A 218 11.32 -5.33 -0.81
N VAL A 219 12.58 -5.07 -1.13
CA VAL A 219 13.32 -3.90 -0.65
C VAL A 219 13.69 -3.08 -1.86
N GLU A 220 13.32 -1.79 -1.85
CA GLU A 220 13.66 -0.85 -2.92
C GLU A 220 15.19 -0.68 -2.97
N GLY A 221 15.83 -1.49 -3.82
CA GLY A 221 17.26 -1.46 -4.05
C GLY A 221 17.60 -0.11 -4.64
N GLY A 222 18.34 0.70 -3.87
CA GLY A 222 18.61 2.11 -4.12
C GLY A 222 18.50 2.48 -5.60
N ARG A 223 17.33 3.01 -5.98
CA ARG A 223 17.12 3.58 -7.31
C ARG A 223 18.31 4.50 -7.57
N PRO A 224 18.91 4.52 -8.79
CA PRO A 224 19.86 5.56 -9.14
C PRO A 224 19.18 6.87 -8.71
N PRO A 225 19.79 7.72 -7.86
CA PRO A 225 18.99 8.70 -7.12
C PRO A 225 18.56 9.93 -7.95
N GLY A 226 18.15 9.69 -9.19
CA GLY A 226 17.33 10.57 -10.02
C GLY A 226 15.89 10.06 -10.25
N ASP A 227 15.49 8.88 -9.74
CA ASP A 227 14.10 8.40 -9.92
C ASP A 227 13.17 8.67 -8.72
N SER A 228 13.72 8.76 -7.50
CA SER A 228 12.92 8.88 -6.27
C SER A 228 12.60 10.33 -5.88
N ASP A 229 13.44 11.27 -6.32
CA ASP A 229 13.27 12.71 -6.08
C ASP A 229 13.57 13.45 -7.39
N PRO A 230 12.55 13.97 -8.09
CA PRO A 230 12.74 14.68 -9.36
C PRO A 230 13.61 15.92 -9.20
N LEU A 231 13.63 16.56 -8.02
CA LEU A 231 14.49 17.71 -7.74
C LEU A 231 15.94 17.26 -7.58
N LEU A 232 16.20 16.19 -6.83
CA LEU A 232 17.55 15.63 -6.72
C LEU A 232 18.08 15.16 -8.08
N ALA A 233 17.22 14.60 -8.93
CA ALA A 233 17.55 14.25 -10.31
C ALA A 233 18.02 15.47 -11.11
N GLN A 234 17.26 16.57 -11.02
CA GLN A 234 17.57 17.84 -11.68
C GLN A 234 18.86 18.47 -11.14
N VAL A 235 19.05 18.49 -9.81
CA VAL A 235 20.28 18.99 -9.17
C VAL A 235 21.50 18.18 -9.60
N ARG A 236 21.36 16.86 -9.73
CA ARG A 236 22.44 16.00 -10.22
C ARG A 236 22.72 16.17 -11.70
N LEU A 237 21.69 16.40 -12.49
CA LEU A 237 21.84 16.75 -13.89
C LEU A 237 22.60 18.08 -14.02
N LEU A 238 22.21 19.11 -13.26
CA LEU A 238 22.94 20.38 -13.17
C LEU A 238 24.38 20.18 -12.75
N HIS A 239 24.63 19.42 -11.68
CA HIS A 239 25.98 19.10 -11.22
C HIS A 239 26.80 18.39 -12.29
N LYS A 240 26.22 17.41 -13.01
CA LYS A 240 26.88 16.75 -14.14
C LYS A 240 27.20 17.73 -15.25
N LEU A 241 26.25 18.59 -15.63
CA LEU A 241 26.42 19.59 -16.69
C LEU A 241 27.51 20.61 -16.34
N CYS A 242 27.57 21.05 -15.08
CA CYS A 242 28.62 21.94 -14.58
C CYS A 242 29.99 21.26 -14.52
N LEU A 243 30.06 19.98 -14.15
CA LEU A 243 31.32 19.22 -14.13
C LEU A 243 31.80 18.78 -15.52
N SER A 244 30.89 18.58 -16.48
CA SER A 244 31.21 18.32 -17.89
C SER A 244 31.54 19.58 -18.69
N GLY A 245 31.69 20.73 -18.02
CA GLY A 245 31.95 22.03 -18.63
C GLY A 245 33.36 22.26 -19.18
N GLU A 246 34.20 21.23 -19.32
CA GLU A 246 35.54 21.34 -19.95
C GLU A 246 35.74 20.40 -21.16
N SER A 247 34.67 19.88 -21.79
CA SER A 247 34.82 19.23 -23.09
C SER A 247 33.63 19.51 -24.02
N ASP A 248 33.92 20.11 -25.16
CA ASP A 248 33.00 20.39 -26.26
C ASP A 248 32.07 19.20 -26.63
N GLY A 249 30.76 19.48 -26.71
CA GLY A 249 29.72 18.65 -27.34
C GLY A 249 28.92 17.73 -26.39
N PRO A 250 27.56 17.72 -26.43
CA PRO A 250 26.74 17.52 -27.64
C PRO A 250 25.52 18.47 -27.74
N LEU A 251 25.68 19.76 -27.42
CA LEU A 251 24.59 20.76 -27.52
C LEU A 251 24.33 21.32 -28.94
N GLN A 252 24.95 20.77 -29.98
CA GLN A 252 24.68 21.15 -31.38
C GLN A 252 23.60 20.32 -32.08
N LYS A 253 23.21 19.16 -31.53
CA LYS A 253 22.22 18.28 -32.19
C LYS A 253 20.75 18.66 -31.96
N LEU A 254 20.44 19.60 -31.07
CA LEU A 254 19.06 20.06 -30.83
C LEU A 254 18.69 21.36 -31.58
N ARG A 255 19.62 22.00 -32.30
CA ARG A 255 19.36 23.25 -33.04
C ARG A 255 19.15 23.08 -34.55
N LEU A 256 19.27 21.87 -35.10
CA LEU A 256 19.17 21.64 -36.55
C LEU A 256 17.88 20.93 -37.02
N SER A 257 16.89 20.73 -36.15
CA SER A 257 15.58 20.20 -36.54
C SER A 257 14.49 21.26 -36.70
N GLY A 258 14.87 22.55 -36.76
CA GLY A 258 13.94 23.68 -36.68
C GLY A 258 13.78 24.56 -37.93
N GLU A 259 14.52 24.35 -39.02
CA GLU A 259 14.42 25.21 -40.21
C GLU A 259 14.46 24.42 -41.51
N SER A 260 13.29 24.07 -42.04
CA SER A 260 13.08 23.75 -43.46
C SER A 260 11.62 24.02 -43.86
N ALA A 261 11.17 25.27 -43.77
CA ALA A 261 9.99 25.72 -44.51
C ALA A 261 10.49 26.46 -45.76
N GLN A 262 10.67 25.71 -46.86
CA GLN A 262 10.97 26.28 -48.17
C GLN A 262 9.72 26.96 -48.74
N THR A 263 9.80 28.26 -48.94
CA THR A 263 8.96 29.04 -49.84
C THR A 263 9.36 28.74 -51.30
N ALA A 264 8.40 28.29 -52.11
CA ALA A 264 8.54 28.16 -53.56
C ALA A 264 7.90 29.38 -54.26
N PRO A 265 8.52 29.98 -55.30
CA PRO A 265 7.83 30.93 -56.15
C PRO A 265 7.15 30.18 -57.32
N LEU A 266 5.89 30.50 -57.57
CA LEU A 266 5.16 30.09 -58.77
C LEU A 266 5.42 31.12 -59.88
N GLY A 267 5.85 30.61 -61.04
CA GLY A 267 5.59 31.24 -62.34
C GLY A 267 4.23 30.87 -62.87
#